data_AF-A0A427U206-F1
#
_entry.id   AF-A0A427U206-F1
#
_cell.length_a   1.000
_cell.length_b   1.000
_cell.length_c   1.000
_cell.angle_alpha   90.00
_cell.angle_beta   90.00
_cell.angle_gamma   90.00
#
_symmetry.space_group_name_H-M   'P 1'
#
loop_
_entity.id
_entity.type
_entity.pdbx_description
1 polymer ?
#
loop_
_entity_poly.entity_id
_entity_poly.type
_entity_poly.pdbx_seq_one_letter_code
_entity_poly.pdbx_strand_id
1 'polypeptide(L)'
;MFADNASRHPNSSIAPRSELKDNYWTDDSDLPLLVDSGLFELPENACPYTLFDIDSVVASKETLGSLTIDCHGRWCYSVYNIKMQFLKIGEKKMEHFSLYTEQGQLLTVFLTLVGTHGGATVKKVLTEATGF
;
A
#
# COMPACT_ATOMS: atom_id res chain seq x y z
N MET A 1 -2.24 -5.49 -51.36
CA MET A 1 -2.22 -6.75 -50.61
C MET A 1 -0.85 -6.88 -49.98
N PHE A 2 -0.85 -7.18 -48.68
CA PHE A 2 0.24 -6.97 -47.72
C PHE A 2 1.44 -7.89 -47.99
N ALA A 3 2.64 -7.41 -47.72
CA ALA A 3 3.84 -8.24 -47.66
C ALA A 3 4.07 -8.64 -46.20
N ASP A 4 3.97 -9.94 -45.92
CA ASP A 4 4.20 -10.54 -44.60
C ASP A 4 5.70 -10.66 -44.31
N ASN A 5 6.10 -10.03 -43.20
CA ASN A 5 7.41 -10.12 -42.57
C ASN A 5 7.43 -11.36 -41.66
N ALA A 6 8.09 -12.44 -42.08
CA ALA A 6 8.28 -13.64 -41.27
C ALA A 6 9.73 -13.77 -40.79
N SER A 7 9.94 -13.44 -39.51
CA SER A 7 11.14 -13.73 -38.74
C SER A 7 11.46 -15.22 -38.73
N ARG A 8 12.69 -15.59 -39.07
CA ARG A 8 13.22 -16.94 -38.82
C ARG A 8 14.58 -16.84 -38.14
N HIS A 9 14.61 -17.27 -36.88
CA HIS A 9 15.80 -17.37 -36.01
C HIS A 9 16.89 -18.26 -36.63
N PRO A 10 18.18 -17.95 -36.39
CA PRO A 10 19.22 -18.96 -36.41
C PRO A 10 19.69 -19.37 -35.00
N ASN A 11 19.65 -20.69 -34.82
CA ASN A 11 20.18 -21.59 -33.80
C ASN A 11 21.24 -21.10 -32.79
N SER A 12 20.89 -21.28 -31.52
CA SER A 12 21.62 -21.99 -30.46
C SER A 12 23.05 -22.43 -30.78
N SER A 13 24.01 -21.72 -30.19
CA SER A 13 25.37 -22.21 -29.98
C SER A 13 25.61 -22.29 -28.47
N ILE A 14 25.55 -23.50 -27.94
CA ILE A 14 25.81 -23.81 -26.53
C ILE A 14 27.29 -23.58 -26.25
N ALA A 15 27.62 -22.62 -25.39
CA ALA A 15 28.91 -22.52 -24.71
C ALA A 15 28.77 -23.07 -23.27
N PRO A 16 29.73 -23.85 -22.76
CA PRO A 16 29.61 -24.49 -21.45
C PRO A 16 29.92 -23.52 -20.29
N ARG A 17 28.98 -23.45 -19.34
CA ARG A 17 29.15 -23.31 -17.88
C ARG A 17 30.34 -22.47 -17.38
N SER A 18 30.09 -21.20 -17.03
CA SER A 18 30.29 -20.61 -15.68
C SER A 18 30.41 -19.07 -15.73
N GLU A 19 29.61 -18.42 -14.88
CA GLU A 19 29.77 -17.05 -14.34
C GLU A 19 29.52 -15.83 -15.25
N LEU A 20 28.27 -15.36 -15.29
CA LEU A 20 27.96 -13.94 -15.05
C LEU A 20 26.75 -13.88 -14.10
N LYS A 21 27.01 -13.36 -12.90
CA LYS A 21 26.06 -13.14 -11.82
C LYS A 21 25.04 -12.05 -12.19
N ASP A 22 23.92 -12.12 -11.50
CA ASP A 22 23.05 -11.00 -11.13
C ASP A 22 22.31 -10.23 -12.23
N ASN A 23 21.59 -10.94 -13.09
CA ASN A 23 20.32 -10.39 -13.55
C ASN A 23 19.28 -10.58 -12.43
N TYR A 24 19.43 -9.84 -11.32
CA TYR A 24 18.35 -9.59 -10.36
C TYR A 24 17.28 -8.78 -11.07
N TRP A 25 16.55 -9.43 -11.97
CA TRP A 25 15.18 -9.05 -12.24
C TRP A 25 14.43 -9.40 -10.97
N THR A 26 14.48 -8.50 -9.99
CA THR A 26 13.54 -8.55 -8.88
C THR A 26 12.20 -8.27 -9.54
N ASP A 27 11.50 -9.33 -9.91
CA ASP A 27 10.08 -9.24 -10.19
C ASP A 27 9.48 -8.62 -8.93
N ASP A 28 9.06 -7.35 -9.03
CA ASP A 28 8.56 -6.55 -7.89
C ASP A 28 7.36 -7.26 -7.21
N SER A 29 6.78 -8.28 -7.87
CA SER A 29 5.70 -9.13 -7.36
C SER A 29 6.13 -10.12 -6.26
N ASP A 30 7.44 -10.36 -6.06
CA ASP A 30 7.96 -11.18 -4.95
C ASP A 30 8.36 -10.34 -3.72
N LEU A 31 8.21 -9.01 -3.77
CA LEU A 31 8.34 -8.19 -2.56
C LEU A 31 7.14 -8.48 -1.64
N PRO A 32 7.37 -8.93 -0.40
CA PRO A 32 6.28 -9.20 0.52
C PRO A 32 5.49 -7.91 0.79
N LEU A 33 4.34 -7.76 0.11
CA LEU A 33 3.42 -6.65 0.30
C LEU A 33 2.48 -7.01 1.44
N LEU A 34 2.47 -6.18 2.47
CA LEU A 34 1.46 -6.29 3.49
C LEU A 34 0.25 -5.47 3.06
N VAL A 35 -0.92 -6.11 3.06
CA VAL A 35 -2.20 -5.49 2.74
C VAL A 35 -3.14 -5.66 3.93
N ASP A 36 -3.80 -4.58 4.32
CA ASP A 36 -4.87 -4.57 5.31
C ASP A 36 -6.07 -3.79 4.75
N SER A 37 -7.28 -4.14 5.17
CA SER A 37 -8.48 -3.48 4.64
C SER A 37 -9.61 -3.51 5.66
N GLY A 38 -10.54 -2.57 5.54
CA GLY A 38 -11.69 -2.49 6.43
C GLY A 38 -12.68 -1.43 6.01
N LEU A 39 -13.58 -1.09 6.92
CA LEU A 39 -14.51 0.02 6.80
C LEU A 39 -14.15 1.06 7.86
N PHE A 40 -14.19 2.35 7.52
CA PHE A 40 -14.09 3.39 8.53
C PHE A 40 -15.39 3.47 9.33
N GLU A 41 -15.25 3.29 10.64
CA GLU A 41 -16.32 3.58 11.59
C GLU A 41 -16.35 5.09 11.80
N LEU A 42 -17.43 5.73 11.35
CA LEU A 42 -17.71 7.12 11.68
C LEU A 42 -18.20 7.19 13.13
N PRO A 43 -17.90 8.28 13.87
CA PRO A 43 -18.42 8.43 15.22
C PRO A 43 -19.95 8.53 15.22
N GLU A 44 -20.56 8.23 16.36
CA GLU A 44 -22.03 8.13 16.49
C GLU A 44 -22.78 9.43 16.16
N ASN A 45 -22.09 10.58 16.18
CA ASN A 45 -22.63 11.90 15.82
C ASN A 45 -22.44 12.27 14.34
N ALA A 46 -21.87 11.39 13.52
CA ALA A 46 -21.68 11.65 12.10
C ALA A 46 -23.00 11.57 11.31
N CYS A 47 -23.06 12.30 10.20
CA CYS A 47 -24.18 12.24 9.28
C CYS A 47 -24.30 10.81 8.70
N PRO A 48 -25.49 10.18 8.69
CA PRO A 48 -25.68 8.78 8.28
C PRO A 48 -25.43 8.52 6.79
N TYR A 49 -25.31 9.57 5.97
CA TYR A 49 -25.01 9.52 4.54
C TYR A 49 -23.69 10.20 4.20
N THR A 50 -22.75 10.26 5.14
CA THR A 50 -21.41 10.80 4.89
C THR A 50 -20.74 9.96 3.80
N LEU A 51 -20.21 10.64 2.78
CA LEU A 51 -19.43 10.03 1.71
C LEU A 51 -18.01 10.59 1.78
N PHE A 52 -17.03 9.78 1.39
CA PHE A 52 -15.63 10.15 1.40
C PHE A 52 -15.16 10.63 0.03
N ASP A 53 -14.35 11.69 0.01
CA ASP A 53 -13.66 12.15 -1.19
C ASP A 53 -12.47 11.21 -1.44
N ILE A 54 -12.59 10.37 -2.46
CA ILE A 54 -11.64 9.29 -2.77
C ILE A 54 -10.27 9.81 -3.24
N ASP A 55 -10.22 11.03 -3.75
CA ASP A 55 -9.00 11.65 -4.29
C ASP A 55 -8.28 12.51 -3.24
N SER A 56 -8.88 12.69 -2.06
CA SER A 56 -8.38 13.58 -1.01
C SER A 56 -7.36 12.96 -0.05
N VAL A 57 -7.02 11.67 -0.21
CA VAL A 57 -6.12 10.97 0.72
C VAL A 57 -4.69 11.50 0.60
N VAL A 58 -4.20 12.11 1.67
CA VAL A 58 -2.84 12.62 1.81
C VAL A 58 -2.11 11.88 2.92
N ALA A 59 -0.99 11.26 2.57
CA ALA A 59 -0.08 10.63 3.52
C ALA A 59 0.87 11.67 4.15
N SER A 60 1.17 11.50 5.44
CA SER A 60 2.22 12.28 6.10
C SER A 60 3.62 11.95 5.54
N LYS A 61 4.56 12.89 5.71
CA LYS A 61 5.93 12.80 5.16
C LYS A 61 6.68 11.51 5.51
N GLU A 62 6.39 10.92 6.68
CA GLU A 62 7.09 9.74 7.19
C GLU A 62 6.29 8.43 7.03
N THR A 63 5.20 8.46 6.26
CA THR A 63 4.39 7.29 5.95
C THR A 63 5.14 6.36 4.99
N LEU A 64 5.21 5.07 5.31
CA LEU A 64 5.86 4.02 4.53
C LEU A 64 4.91 3.41 3.50
N GLY A 65 3.64 3.27 3.88
CA GLY A 65 2.60 2.66 3.07
C GLY A 65 1.77 3.65 2.26
N SER A 66 0.68 3.14 1.70
CA SER A 66 -0.30 3.91 0.94
C SER A 66 -1.69 3.47 1.36
N LEU A 67 -2.61 4.42 1.42
CA LEU A 67 -4.01 4.21 1.79
C LEU A 67 -4.88 4.65 0.62
N THR A 68 -5.85 3.83 0.27
CA THR A 68 -6.94 4.17 -0.65
C THR A 68 -8.26 3.99 0.06
N ILE A 69 -9.28 4.72 -0.37
CA ILE A 69 -10.64 4.67 0.16
C ILE A 69 -11.64 4.73 -0.98
N ASP A 70 -12.79 4.10 -0.80
CA ASP A 70 -13.96 4.32 -1.65
C ASP A 70 -14.96 5.30 -1.01
N CYS A 71 -15.95 5.74 -1.78
CA CYS A 71 -16.92 6.72 -1.32
C CYS A 71 -17.75 6.25 -0.11
N HIS A 72 -17.81 4.95 0.16
CA HIS A 72 -18.52 4.35 1.30
C HIS A 72 -17.63 4.13 2.53
N GLY A 73 -16.35 4.49 2.46
CA GLY A 73 -15.41 4.36 3.57
C GLY A 73 -14.71 3.02 3.64
N ARG A 74 -14.83 2.16 2.62
CA ARG A 74 -14.00 0.95 2.54
C ARG A 74 -12.59 1.36 2.18
N TRP A 75 -11.65 1.03 3.04
CA TRP A 75 -10.25 1.41 2.89
C TRP A 75 -9.38 0.18 2.62
N CYS A 76 -8.30 0.41 1.89
CA CYS A 76 -7.24 -0.56 1.65
C CYS A 76 -5.90 0.12 1.91
N TYR A 77 -5.10 -0.48 2.77
CA TYR A 77 -3.75 -0.04 3.08
C TYR A 77 -2.75 -1.07 2.56
N SER A 78 -1.67 -0.59 1.96
CA SER A 78 -0.59 -1.44 1.46
C SER A 78 0.79 -0.88 1.81
N VAL A 79 1.70 -1.72 2.26
CA VAL A 79 3.09 -1.35 2.54
C VAL A 79 4.04 -2.50 2.22
N TYR A 80 5.13 -2.19 1.53
CA TYR A 80 6.17 -3.19 1.31
C TYR A 80 6.87 -3.54 2.61
N ASN A 81 6.90 -4.82 2.98
CA ASN A 81 7.51 -5.29 4.22
C ASN A 81 9.00 -4.96 4.34
N ILE A 82 9.71 -4.83 3.22
CA ILE A 82 11.11 -4.37 3.18
C ILE A 82 11.29 -2.99 3.83
N LYS A 83 10.29 -2.11 3.75
CA LYS A 83 10.34 -0.78 4.39
C LYS A 83 10.19 -0.87 5.90
N MET A 84 9.72 -1.99 6.45
CA MET A 84 9.43 -2.16 7.88
C MET A 84 10.52 -2.96 8.62
N GLN A 85 11.55 -3.43 7.93
CA GLN A 85 12.63 -4.26 8.52
C GLN A 85 13.43 -3.54 9.63
N PHE A 86 13.36 -2.21 9.71
CA PHE A 86 13.99 -1.46 10.80
C PHE A 86 13.23 -1.57 12.12
N LEU A 87 11.94 -1.93 12.10
CA LEU A 87 11.12 -2.08 13.30
C LEU A 87 11.47 -3.39 13.99
N LYS A 88 11.91 -3.30 15.26
CA LYS A 88 12.14 -4.48 16.09
C LYS A 88 10.81 -5.15 16.45
N ILE A 89 10.89 -6.42 16.87
CA ILE A 89 9.71 -7.16 17.32
C ILE A 89 9.02 -6.40 18.46
N GLY A 90 7.74 -6.07 18.26
CA GLY A 90 6.92 -5.30 19.21
C GLY A 90 7.08 -3.79 19.14
N GLU A 91 8.05 -3.28 18.36
CA GLU A 91 8.18 -1.85 18.08
C GLU A 91 7.01 -1.36 17.24
N LYS A 92 6.56 -0.13 17.49
CA LYS A 92 5.40 0.46 16.85
C LYS A 92 5.78 1.68 16.05
N LYS A 93 5.23 1.81 14.85
CA LYS A 93 5.23 3.04 14.08
C LYS A 93 3.81 3.48 13.81
N MET A 94 3.54 4.75 14.09
CA MET A 94 2.28 5.38 13.75
C MET A 94 2.41 6.05 12.39
N GLU A 95 1.40 5.87 11.55
CA GLU A 95 1.24 6.54 10.27
C GLU A 95 -0.05 7.34 10.29
N HIS A 96 -0.02 8.50 9.65
CA HIS A 96 -1.13 9.45 9.64
C HIS A 96 -1.53 9.75 8.19
N PHE A 97 -2.83 9.65 7.94
CA PHE A 97 -3.45 10.03 6.69
C PHE A 97 -4.52 11.07 6.96
N SER A 98 -4.58 12.07 6.11
CA SER A 98 -5.65 13.08 6.12
C SER A 98 -6.48 12.91 4.87
N LEU A 99 -7.79 13.00 5.00
CA LEU A 99 -8.72 12.98 3.87
C LEU A 99 -9.96 13.80 4.20
N TYR A 100 -10.76 14.10 3.19
CA TYR A 100 -11.99 14.85 3.32
C TYR A 100 -13.21 13.97 3.09
N THR A 101 -14.33 14.35 3.71
CA THR A 101 -15.64 13.93 3.25
C THR A 101 -16.08 14.79 2.06
N GLU A 102 -17.05 14.32 1.28
CA GLU A 102 -17.70 15.10 0.22
C GLU A 102 -18.36 16.39 0.77
N GLN A 103 -18.65 16.42 2.06
CA GLN A 103 -19.18 17.60 2.76
C GLN A 103 -18.08 18.59 3.20
N GLY A 104 -16.82 18.32 2.88
CA GLY A 104 -15.67 19.17 3.18
C GLY A 104 -15.11 19.01 4.60
N GLN A 105 -15.50 17.96 5.33
CA GLN A 105 -14.98 17.71 6.67
C GLN A 105 -13.63 16.99 6.61
N LEU A 106 -12.62 17.53 7.30
CA LEU A 106 -11.31 16.91 7.41
C LEU A 106 -11.31 15.76 8.44
N LEU A 107 -10.81 14.60 8.04
CA LEU A 107 -10.65 13.41 8.87
C LEU A 107 -9.18 13.02 8.95
N THR A 108 -8.75 12.51 10.11
CA THR A 108 -7.40 11.99 10.31
C THR A 108 -7.45 10.51 10.67
N VAL A 109 -6.77 9.68 9.90
CA VAL A 109 -6.70 8.24 10.09
C VAL A 109 -5.34 7.88 10.65
N PHE A 110 -5.35 7.15 11.76
CA PHE A 110 -4.15 6.67 12.45
C PHE A 110 -3.99 5.17 12.21
N LEU A 111 -2.90 4.78 11.56
CA LEU A 111 -2.52 3.39 11.37
C LEU A 111 -1.33 3.06 12.27
N THR A 112 -1.40 1.93 12.98
CA THR A 112 -0.28 1.42 13.78
C THR A 112 0.33 0.18 13.14
N LEU A 113 1.57 0.31 12.69
CA LEU A 113 2.45 -0.78 12.27
C LEU A 113 3.18 -1.35 13.47
N VAL A 114 3.28 -2.67 13.57
CA VAL A 114 3.97 -3.37 14.65
C VAL A 114 4.99 -4.33 14.08
N GLY A 115 6.28 -4.15 14.42
CA GLY A 115 7.36 -5.04 14.01
C GLY A 115 7.13 -6.47 14.50
N THR A 116 7.41 -7.45 13.64
CA THR A 116 7.30 -8.90 13.88
C THR A 116 8.58 -9.61 13.43
N HIS A 117 8.72 -10.90 13.72
CA HIS A 117 9.89 -11.66 13.26
C HIS A 117 9.88 -11.74 11.72
N GLY A 118 10.82 -11.06 11.07
CA GLY A 118 10.92 -11.01 9.59
C GLY A 118 10.07 -9.94 8.90
N GLY A 119 9.58 -8.93 9.63
CA GLY A 119 8.76 -7.88 9.02
C GLY A 119 7.96 -7.04 10.00
N ALA A 120 6.74 -6.68 9.61
CA ALA A 120 5.75 -6.05 10.49
C ALA A 120 4.32 -6.45 10.11
N THR A 121 3.37 -6.13 10.98
CA THR A 121 1.92 -6.30 10.79
C THR A 121 1.16 -5.02 11.11
N VAL A 122 0.02 -4.79 10.44
CA VAL A 122 -0.92 -3.70 10.80
C VAL A 122 -1.81 -4.22 11.93
N LYS A 123 -1.96 -3.46 13.02
CA LYS A 123 -2.74 -3.90 14.19
C LYS A 123 -3.97 -3.07 14.51
N LYS A 124 -3.94 -1.78 14.18
CA LYS A 124 -5.01 -0.87 14.58
C LYS A 124 -5.12 0.24 13.56
N VAL A 125 -6.32 0.38 13.01
CA VAL A 125 -6.76 1.53 12.26
C VAL A 125 -7.77 2.26 13.14
N LEU A 126 -7.47 3.50 13.49
CA LEU A 126 -8.37 4.37 14.23
C LEU A 126 -8.69 5.57 13.34
N THR A 127 -9.96 5.79 13.08
CA THR A 127 -10.44 7.01 12.43
C THR A 127 -10.76 8.01 13.53
N GLU A 128 -10.05 9.13 13.54
CA GLU A 128 -10.44 10.29 14.34
C GLU A 128 -10.92 11.39 13.41
N ALA A 129 -12.04 11.97 13.79
CA ALA A 129 -12.76 12.89 12.93
C ALA A 129 -12.97 14.15 13.75
N THR A 130 -12.24 15.20 13.36
CA THR A 130 -12.18 16.44 14.12
C THR A 130 -13.38 17.32 13.73
N GLY A 131 -14.24 17.64 14.70
CA GLY A 131 -15.26 18.69 14.55
C GLY A 131 -16.63 18.24 14.03
N PHE A 132 -17.30 17.34 14.78
CA PHE A 132 -18.75 17.17 14.70
C PHE A 132 -19.47 18.01 15.74
#